data_AF-A0A2V9BTY5-F1
#
_entry.id   AF-A0A2V9BTY5-F1
#
_cell.length_a   1.000
_cell.length_b   1.000
_cell.length_c   1.000
_cell.angle_alpha   90.00
_cell.angle_beta   90.00
_cell.angle_gamma   90.00
#
_symmetry.space_group_name_H-M   'P 1'
#
loop_
_entity.id
_entity.type
_entity.pdbx_description
1 polymer ?
#
loop_
_entity_poly.entity_id
_entity_poly.type
_entity_poly.pdbx_seq_one_letter_code
_entity_poly.pdbx_strand_id
1 'polypeptide(L)'
;MKGDKERCLEAGMDGYVSKPVRAKDLFDEIKKHVPSAEAPATETSAKPPSPEATPPVRESAETLDRATLMERLEGDAGLLAEMVGLFLQDYPRLLAAMREAVARGDAKSLERAAHTLKGAVSNFAAPAATAAALRLELMGRQANLTQAEEALAALEAELDRLKSLLAEFCQEVTG
;
A
#
# COMPACT_ATOMS: atom_id res chain seq x y z
N MET A 1 1.37 11.27 -7.61
CA MET A 1 1.12 11.74 -8.99
C MET A 1 1.30 13.26 -9.02
N LYS A 2 2.21 13.78 -9.85
CA LYS A 2 2.29 15.23 -10.14
C LYS A 2 1.09 15.55 -11.05
N GLY A 3 0.11 16.30 -10.57
CA GLY A 3 -1.05 16.75 -11.35
C GLY A 3 -2.41 16.62 -10.64
N ASP A 4 -2.64 15.57 -9.87
CA ASP A 4 -3.94 15.39 -9.19
C ASP A 4 -4.17 16.41 -8.08
N LYS A 5 -3.09 16.79 -7.37
CA LYS A 5 -3.15 17.82 -6.31
C LYS A 5 -3.61 19.17 -6.85
N GLU A 6 -3.03 19.63 -7.96
CA GLU A 6 -3.41 20.91 -8.58
C GLU A 6 -4.85 20.88 -9.07
N ARG A 7 -5.27 19.79 -9.73
CA ARG A 7 -6.65 19.64 -10.21
C ARG A 7 -7.69 19.63 -9.08
N CYS A 8 -7.37 19.03 -7.94
CA CYS A 8 -8.26 19.02 -6.77
C CYS A 8 -8.36 20.41 -6.12
N LEU A 9 -7.26 21.14 -6.02
CA LEU A 9 -7.25 22.50 -5.46
C LEU A 9 -7.95 23.51 -6.39
N GLU A 10 -7.73 23.40 -7.71
CA GLU A 10 -8.43 24.23 -8.70
C GLU A 10 -9.94 23.97 -8.73
N ALA A 11 -10.38 22.77 -8.34
CA ALA A 11 -11.80 22.42 -8.21
C ALA A 11 -12.45 22.96 -6.91
N GLY A 12 -11.72 23.72 -6.10
CA GLY A 12 -12.23 24.35 -4.88
C GLY A 12 -12.23 23.45 -3.64
N MET A 13 -11.41 22.40 -3.62
CA MET A 13 -11.22 21.58 -2.41
C MET A 13 -10.26 22.27 -1.44
N ASP A 14 -10.52 22.14 -0.14
CA ASP A 14 -9.70 22.75 0.91
C ASP A 14 -8.30 22.09 0.99
N GLY A 15 -8.19 20.78 0.69
CA GLY A 15 -6.92 20.06 0.78
C GLY A 15 -6.85 18.81 -0.10
N TYR A 16 -5.68 18.17 -0.12
CA TYR A 16 -5.43 16.97 -0.92
C TYR A 16 -4.52 15.96 -0.21
N VAL A 17 -5.00 14.72 -0.09
CA VAL A 17 -4.23 13.58 0.41
C VAL A 17 -4.18 12.51 -0.68
N SER A 18 -2.99 12.16 -1.14
CA SER A 18 -2.82 11.12 -2.15
C SER A 18 -2.93 9.72 -1.54
N LYS A 19 -3.45 8.77 -2.32
CA LYS A 19 -3.38 7.35 -1.96
C LYS A 19 -1.92 6.83 -1.91
N PRO A 20 -1.62 5.83 -1.05
CA PRO A 20 -2.50 5.29 -0.03
C PRO A 20 -2.71 6.33 1.09
N VAL A 21 -3.96 6.48 1.53
CA VAL A 21 -4.31 7.47 2.56
C VAL A 21 -3.67 7.03 3.87
N ARG A 22 -2.74 7.83 4.37
CA ARG A 22 -2.16 7.64 5.70
C ARG A 22 -2.95 8.47 6.69
N ALA A 23 -3.32 7.88 7.82
CA ALA A 23 -4.10 8.58 8.85
C ALA A 23 -3.43 9.90 9.27
N LYS A 24 -2.11 9.89 9.48
CA LYS A 24 -1.33 11.10 9.80
C LYS A 24 -1.46 12.19 8.74
N ASP A 25 -1.23 11.86 7.47
CA ASP A 25 -1.31 12.84 6.37
C ASP A 25 -2.73 13.40 6.23
N LEU A 26 -3.75 12.58 6.50
CA LEU A 26 -5.15 13.00 6.53
C LEU A 26 -5.46 13.92 7.71
N PHE A 27 -5.02 13.55 8.92
CA PHE A 27 -5.20 14.37 10.12
C PHE A 27 -4.48 15.72 9.99
N ASP A 28 -3.26 15.73 9.47
CA ASP A 28 -2.48 16.95 9.26
C ASP A 28 -3.14 17.85 8.21
N GLU A 29 -3.76 17.29 7.18
CA GLU A 29 -4.50 18.08 6.19
C GLU A 29 -5.82 18.63 6.77
N ILE A 30 -6.55 17.86 7.56
CA ILE A 30 -7.78 18.33 8.23
C ILE A 30 -7.46 19.45 9.22
N LYS A 31 -6.41 19.31 10.04
CA LYS A 31 -6.00 20.34 11.01
C LYS A 31 -5.72 21.71 10.40
N LYS A 32 -5.33 21.78 9.12
CA LYS A 32 -5.08 23.05 8.42
C LYS A 32 -6.35 23.84 8.12
N HIS A 33 -7.50 23.18 8.08
CA HIS A 33 -8.76 23.74 7.55
C HIS A 33 -9.89 23.76 8.59
N VAL A 34 -9.67 23.20 9.77
CA VAL A 34 -10.61 23.29 10.89
C VAL A 34 -10.15 24.41 11.83
N PRO A 35 -11.02 25.36 12.23
CA PRO A 35 -10.65 26.43 13.15
C PRO A 35 -10.19 25.84 14.49
N SER A 36 -8.96 26.19 14.87
CA SER A 36 -8.33 25.77 16.11
C SER A 36 -9.06 26.38 17.31
N ALA A 37 -9.72 25.54 18.11
CA ALA A 37 -10.02 25.89 19.49
C ALA A 37 -8.75 25.62 20.32
N GLU A 38 -7.90 26.63 20.48
CA GLU A 38 -6.74 26.56 21.37
C GLU A 38 -7.14 26.63 22.84
N ALA A 39 -6.46 25.83 23.69
CA ALA A 39 -5.57 26.30 24.76
C ALA A 39 -4.98 25.08 25.56
N PRO A 40 -3.92 25.22 26.39
CA PRO A 40 -2.55 25.61 26.03
C PRO A 40 -1.44 24.68 26.61
N ALA A 41 -0.26 24.78 25.98
CA ALA A 41 1.13 24.64 26.48
C ALA A 41 1.60 23.48 27.40
N THR A 42 2.63 22.76 26.95
CA THR A 42 3.99 22.89 27.54
C THR A 42 5.06 22.55 26.50
N GLU A 43 5.94 23.52 26.27
CA GLU A 43 7.19 23.41 25.53
C GLU A 43 8.27 22.77 26.41
N THR A 44 9.16 21.96 25.83
CA THR A 44 10.60 22.07 26.14
C THR A 44 11.47 21.63 24.95
N SER A 45 12.05 22.67 24.33
CA SER A 45 13.36 22.81 23.70
C SER A 45 14.27 21.61 23.37
N ALA A 46 14.71 21.61 22.11
CA ALA A 46 16.11 21.80 21.65
C ALA A 46 16.90 20.63 21.00
N LYS A 47 16.91 20.71 19.65
CA LYS A 47 18.05 20.66 18.67
C LYS A 47 18.93 19.39 18.45
N PRO A 48 19.53 19.26 17.24
CA PRO A 48 20.01 18.01 16.62
C PRO A 48 21.54 17.81 16.71
N PRO A 49 22.05 16.69 16.15
CA PRO A 49 22.97 16.81 15.01
C PRO A 49 22.76 15.77 13.88
N SER A 50 23.20 16.19 12.68
CA SER A 50 23.50 15.41 11.45
C SER A 50 24.87 14.68 11.60
N PRO A 51 25.47 14.03 10.58
CA PRO A 51 25.05 12.97 9.64
C PRO A 51 25.93 11.69 9.79
N GLU A 52 25.73 10.72 8.89
CA GLU A 52 26.61 9.56 8.58
C GLU A 52 26.69 8.37 9.55
N ALA A 53 26.08 7.25 9.14
CA ALA A 53 26.80 6.00 8.86
C ALA A 53 25.82 5.00 8.22
N THR A 54 25.96 4.79 6.92
CA THR A 54 25.41 3.62 6.21
C THR A 54 26.04 2.34 6.75
N PRO A 55 25.27 1.36 7.25
CA PRO A 55 25.69 -0.03 7.25
C PRO A 55 25.39 -0.63 5.86
N PRO A 56 26.08 -1.72 5.48
CA PRO A 56 26.05 -2.24 4.12
C PRO A 56 24.64 -2.72 3.76
N VAL A 57 24.21 -2.37 2.55
CA VAL A 57 23.04 -2.93 1.88
C VAL A 57 23.24 -4.44 1.81
N ARG A 58 22.64 -5.16 2.74
CA ARG A 58 22.29 -6.56 2.52
C ARG A 58 20.97 -6.54 1.78
N GLU A 59 20.92 -7.26 0.67
CA GLU A 59 19.70 -7.58 -0.07
C GLU A 59 18.62 -8.04 0.92
N SER A 60 17.67 -7.16 1.23
CA SER A 60 16.44 -7.53 1.93
C SER A 60 15.29 -7.25 0.97
N ALA A 61 15.21 -8.06 -0.08
CA ALA A 61 14.01 -8.21 -0.90
C ALA A 61 12.91 -9.00 -0.15
N GLU A 62 12.89 -8.93 1.19
CA GLU A 62 12.33 -9.97 2.07
C GLU A 62 11.39 -9.46 3.18
N THR A 63 10.88 -8.23 3.17
CA THR A 63 10.26 -7.73 4.40
C THR A 63 8.88 -7.12 4.22
N LEU A 64 7.89 -7.89 4.68
CA LEU A 64 6.72 -7.36 5.36
C LEU A 64 7.23 -6.41 6.47
N ASP A 65 6.90 -5.13 6.40
CA ASP A 65 7.26 -4.19 7.47
C ASP A 65 6.28 -4.37 8.64
N ARG A 66 6.57 -5.37 9.48
CA ARG A 66 5.75 -5.78 10.64
C ARG A 66 5.55 -4.62 11.62
N ALA A 67 6.59 -3.82 11.85
CA ALA A 67 6.52 -2.67 12.76
C ALA A 67 5.56 -1.61 12.24
N THR A 68 5.71 -1.19 10.97
CA THR A 68 4.78 -0.25 10.33
C THR A 68 3.36 -0.80 10.27
N LEU A 69 3.20 -2.11 10.04
CA LEU A 69 1.88 -2.75 10.00
C LEU A 69 1.18 -2.69 11.36
N MET A 70 1.86 -3.03 12.46
CA MET A 70 1.26 -2.96 13.80
C MET A 70 1.05 -1.53 14.27
N GLU A 71 1.91 -0.58 13.89
CA GLU A 71 1.71 0.84 14.17
C GLU A 71 0.40 1.33 13.52
N ARG A 72 0.12 0.94 12.27
CA ARG A 72 -1.14 1.27 11.58
C ARG A 72 -2.38 0.66 12.24
N LEU A 73 -2.20 -0.46 12.93
CA LEU A 73 -3.27 -1.19 13.61
C LEU A 73 -3.32 -0.86 15.10
N GLU A 74 -2.54 0.11 15.57
CA GLU A 74 -2.46 0.50 16.99
C GLU A 74 -2.18 -0.70 17.94
N GLY A 75 -1.45 -1.70 17.46
CA GLY A 75 -1.16 -2.92 18.22
C GLY A 75 -2.26 -3.98 18.19
N ASP A 76 -3.36 -3.78 17.46
CA ASP A 76 -4.50 -4.72 17.41
C ASP A 76 -4.21 -5.94 16.53
N ALA A 77 -3.75 -7.02 17.17
CA ALA A 77 -3.51 -8.32 16.54
C ALA A 77 -4.80 -9.00 16.05
N GLY A 78 -5.95 -8.73 16.68
CA GLY A 78 -7.25 -9.28 16.24
C GLY A 78 -7.67 -8.67 14.91
N LEU A 79 -7.58 -7.35 14.80
CA LEU A 79 -7.83 -6.63 13.56
C LEU A 79 -6.89 -7.07 12.43
N LEU A 80 -5.61 -7.32 12.73
CA LEU A 80 -4.67 -7.89 11.75
C LEU A 80 -5.19 -9.23 11.21
N ALA A 81 -5.57 -10.15 12.09
CA ALA A 81 -6.04 -11.48 11.70
C ALA A 81 -7.32 -11.40 10.84
N GLU A 82 -8.25 -10.51 11.16
CA GLU A 82 -9.45 -10.25 10.35
C GLU A 82 -9.10 -9.72 8.96
N MET A 83 -8.22 -8.72 8.89
CA MET A 83 -7.77 -8.15 7.61
C MET A 83 -7.06 -9.18 6.73
N VAL A 84 -6.19 -10.00 7.31
CA VAL A 84 -5.51 -11.11 6.62
C VAL A 84 -6.55 -12.13 6.13
N GLY A 85 -7.52 -12.50 6.97
CA GLY A 85 -8.60 -13.41 6.60
C GLY A 85 -9.40 -12.93 5.38
N LEU A 86 -9.83 -11.67 5.38
CA LEU A 86 -10.54 -11.04 4.27
C LEU A 86 -9.69 -11.02 3.00
N PHE A 87 -8.42 -10.61 3.11
CA PHE A 87 -7.50 -10.59 1.97
C PHE A 87 -7.34 -11.98 1.35
N LEU A 88 -7.10 -13.01 2.16
CA LEU A 88 -6.91 -14.39 1.70
C LEU A 88 -8.15 -14.99 1.01
N GLN A 89 -9.35 -14.49 1.33
CA GLN A 89 -10.59 -14.87 0.64
C GLN A 89 -10.75 -14.14 -0.70
N ASP A 90 -10.38 -12.87 -0.77
CA ASP A 90 -10.68 -12.01 -1.93
C ASP A 90 -9.63 -12.04 -3.04
N TYR A 91 -8.33 -12.12 -2.70
CA TYR A 91 -7.27 -12.01 -3.69
C TYR A 91 -7.30 -13.11 -4.78
N PRO A 92 -7.70 -14.37 -4.52
CA PRO A 92 -7.74 -15.41 -5.56
C PRO A 92 -8.71 -15.06 -6.69
N ARG A 93 -9.84 -14.41 -6.37
CA ARG A 93 -10.82 -13.94 -7.36
C ARG A 93 -10.23 -12.82 -8.23
N LEU A 94 -9.51 -11.88 -7.63
CA LEU A 94 -8.83 -10.81 -8.36
C LEU A 94 -7.74 -11.38 -9.28
N LEU A 95 -6.98 -12.36 -8.80
CA LEU A 95 -5.93 -13.02 -9.56
C LEU A 95 -6.50 -13.80 -10.76
N ALA A 96 -7.60 -14.53 -10.57
CA ALA A 96 -8.31 -15.18 -11.67
C ALA A 96 -8.80 -14.18 -12.72
N ALA A 97 -9.36 -13.04 -12.30
CA ALA A 97 -9.78 -11.98 -13.22
C ALA A 97 -8.61 -11.38 -14.02
N MET A 98 -7.42 -11.24 -13.40
CA MET A 98 -6.22 -10.81 -14.13
C MET A 98 -5.76 -11.85 -15.15
N ARG A 99 -5.72 -13.14 -14.78
CA ARG A 99 -5.39 -14.24 -15.71
C ARG A 99 -6.29 -14.23 -16.94
N GLU A 100 -7.60 -14.10 -16.73
CA GLU A 100 -8.55 -14.01 -17.82
C GLU A 100 -8.37 -12.75 -18.69
N ALA A 101 -8.12 -11.60 -18.07
CA ALA A 101 -7.91 -10.35 -18.78
C ALA A 101 -6.65 -10.41 -19.66
N VAL A 102 -5.56 -11.00 -19.16
CA VAL A 102 -4.34 -11.25 -19.93
C VAL A 102 -4.62 -12.18 -21.10
N ALA A 103 -5.27 -13.33 -20.85
CA ALA A 103 -5.60 -14.31 -21.90
C ALA A 103 -6.49 -13.75 -23.01
N ARG A 104 -7.40 -12.82 -22.67
CA ARG A 104 -8.30 -12.16 -23.64
C ARG A 104 -7.73 -10.88 -24.26
N GLY A 105 -6.55 -10.43 -23.84
CA GLY A 105 -6.00 -9.14 -24.25
C GLY A 105 -6.81 -7.93 -23.76
N ASP A 106 -7.61 -8.08 -22.70
CA ASP A 106 -8.47 -7.04 -22.16
C ASP A 106 -7.72 -6.15 -21.16
N ALA A 107 -7.08 -5.12 -21.70
CA ALA A 107 -6.26 -4.19 -20.92
C ALA A 107 -7.06 -3.43 -19.84
N LYS A 108 -8.33 -3.13 -20.09
CA LYS A 108 -9.17 -2.38 -19.14
C LYS A 108 -9.56 -3.24 -17.94
N SER A 109 -9.90 -4.50 -18.17
CA SER A 109 -10.15 -5.44 -17.09
C SER A 109 -8.88 -5.71 -16.27
N LEU A 110 -7.72 -5.82 -16.93
CA LEU A 110 -6.44 -5.97 -16.25
C LEU A 110 -6.14 -4.77 -15.35
N GLU A 111 -6.26 -3.54 -15.86
CA GLU A 111 -6.03 -2.32 -15.08
C GLU A 111 -6.89 -2.30 -13.81
N ARG A 112 -8.19 -2.56 -13.93
CA ARG A 112 -9.14 -2.50 -12.80
C ARG A 112 -8.84 -3.56 -11.75
N ALA A 113 -8.58 -4.80 -12.16
CA ALA A 113 -8.26 -5.88 -11.24
C ALA A 113 -6.94 -5.60 -10.52
N ALA A 114 -5.89 -5.22 -11.26
CA ALA A 114 -4.58 -4.91 -10.72
C ALA A 114 -4.61 -3.70 -9.76
N HIS A 115 -5.35 -2.64 -10.11
CA HIS A 115 -5.55 -1.48 -9.23
C HIS A 115 -6.20 -1.86 -7.90
N THR A 116 -7.23 -2.73 -7.96
CA THR A 116 -7.94 -3.20 -6.77
C THR A 116 -7.01 -4.02 -5.86
N LEU A 117 -6.27 -4.97 -6.45
CA LEU A 117 -5.31 -5.78 -5.71
C LEU A 117 -4.20 -4.94 -5.10
N LYS A 118 -3.64 -3.97 -5.85
CA LYS A 118 -2.63 -3.03 -5.36
C LYS A 118 -3.10 -2.33 -4.09
N GLY A 119 -4.35 -1.86 -4.08
CA GLY A 119 -4.97 -1.26 -2.90
C GLY A 119 -4.96 -2.22 -1.70
N ALA A 120 -5.43 -3.45 -1.90
CA ALA A 120 -5.47 -4.46 -0.87
C ALA A 120 -4.08 -4.81 -0.30
N VAL A 121 -3.09 -5.08 -1.16
CA VAL A 121 -1.73 -5.45 -0.70
C VAL A 121 -0.97 -4.30 -0.04
N SER A 122 -1.33 -3.05 -0.36
CA SER A 122 -0.68 -1.87 0.25
C SER A 122 -1.00 -1.70 1.74
N ASN A 123 -2.11 -2.29 2.21
CA ASN A 123 -2.50 -2.27 3.62
C ASN A 123 -1.47 -3.03 4.48
N PHE A 124 -0.90 -4.11 3.95
CA PHE A 124 0.03 -4.98 4.66
C PHE A 124 1.48 -4.50 4.65
N ALA A 125 1.76 -3.28 4.17
CA ALA A 125 3.13 -2.77 4.03
C ALA A 125 4.04 -3.76 3.25
N ALA A 126 3.51 -4.30 2.14
CA ALA A 126 4.19 -5.27 1.27
C ALA A 126 4.68 -4.58 -0.02
N PRO A 127 5.89 -3.97 -0.03
CA PRO A 127 6.36 -3.15 -1.15
C PRO A 127 6.53 -3.95 -2.45
N ALA A 128 7.01 -5.19 -2.36
CA ALA A 128 7.24 -6.04 -3.53
C ALA A 128 5.92 -6.42 -4.23
N ALA A 129 4.93 -6.94 -3.49
CA ALA A 129 3.60 -7.23 -4.01
C ALA A 129 2.89 -5.98 -4.55
N THR A 130 3.03 -4.84 -3.86
CA THR A 130 2.47 -3.55 -4.30
C THR A 130 3.08 -3.11 -5.64
N ALA A 131 4.40 -3.24 -5.80
CA ALA A 131 5.11 -2.91 -7.03
C ALA A 131 4.72 -3.84 -8.19
N ALA A 132 4.60 -5.15 -7.93
CA ALA A 132 4.16 -6.12 -8.93
C ALA A 132 2.74 -5.84 -9.43
N ALA A 133 1.80 -5.55 -8.52
CA ALA A 133 0.44 -5.18 -8.89
C ALA A 133 0.39 -3.85 -9.66
N LEU A 134 1.20 -2.86 -9.27
CA LEU A 134 1.31 -1.58 -9.99
C LEU A 134 1.82 -1.77 -11.42
N ARG A 135 2.78 -2.69 -11.63
CA ARG A 135 3.29 -2.98 -12.98
C ARG A 135 2.15 -3.42 -13.91
N LEU A 136 1.31 -4.37 -13.48
CA LEU A 136 0.16 -4.83 -14.27
C LEU A 136 -0.90 -3.75 -14.46
N GLU A 137 -1.15 -2.92 -13.44
CA GLU A 137 -2.06 -1.76 -13.57
C GLU A 137 -1.57 -0.81 -14.67
N LEU A 138 -0.27 -0.50 -14.71
CA LEU A 138 0.31 0.37 -15.72
C LEU A 138 0.26 -0.25 -17.13
N MET A 139 0.48 -1.56 -17.26
CA MET A 139 0.36 -2.28 -18.53
C MET A 139 -1.07 -2.21 -19.08
N GLY A 140 -2.06 -2.43 -18.22
CA GLY A 140 -3.47 -2.25 -18.56
C GLY A 140 -3.80 -0.81 -18.97
N ARG A 141 -3.34 0.17 -18.19
CA ARG A 141 -3.55 1.61 -18.49
C ARG A 141 -2.95 2.04 -19.83
N GLN A 142 -1.78 1.53 -20.16
CA GLN A 142 -1.06 1.83 -21.41
C GLN A 142 -1.58 1.00 -22.59
N ALA A 143 -2.52 0.07 -22.37
CA ALA A 143 -2.97 -0.90 -23.35
C ALA A 143 -1.82 -1.70 -24.01
N ASN A 144 -0.74 -1.92 -23.27
CA ASN A 144 0.42 -2.69 -23.73
C ASN A 144 0.59 -3.94 -22.86
N LEU A 145 0.11 -5.07 -23.39
CA LEU A 145 0.08 -6.36 -22.69
C LEU A 145 1.20 -7.32 -23.09
N THR A 146 2.21 -6.84 -23.83
CA THR A 146 3.27 -7.68 -24.43
C THR A 146 4.00 -8.58 -23.42
N GLN A 147 4.17 -8.11 -22.18
CA GLN A 147 4.83 -8.85 -21.09
C GLN A 147 3.88 -9.16 -19.92
N ALA A 148 2.56 -9.14 -20.17
CA ALA A 148 1.58 -9.22 -19.09
C ALA A 148 1.59 -10.60 -18.41
N GLU A 149 1.87 -11.67 -19.16
CA GLU A 149 2.02 -13.03 -18.60
C GLU A 149 3.21 -13.13 -17.64
N GLU A 150 4.37 -12.61 -18.03
CA GLU A 150 5.57 -12.57 -17.18
C GLU A 150 5.34 -11.72 -15.93
N ALA A 151 4.73 -10.55 -16.08
CA ALA A 151 4.39 -9.67 -14.96
C ALA A 151 3.35 -10.31 -14.02
N LEU A 152 2.42 -11.09 -14.57
CA LEU A 152 1.43 -11.84 -13.79
C LEU A 152 2.07 -12.96 -13.00
N ALA A 153 2.97 -13.75 -13.61
CA ALA A 153 3.71 -14.78 -12.90
C ALA A 153 4.57 -14.19 -11.75
N ALA A 154 5.18 -13.02 -11.97
CA ALA A 154 5.92 -12.32 -10.92
C ALA A 154 5.00 -11.87 -9.78
N LEU A 155 3.80 -11.34 -10.08
CA LEU A 155 2.81 -10.99 -9.06
C LEU A 155 2.36 -12.23 -8.26
N GLU A 156 2.13 -13.36 -8.91
CA GLU A 156 1.74 -14.61 -8.24
C GLU A 156 2.80 -15.05 -7.22
N ALA A 157 4.08 -15.03 -7.60
CA ALA A 157 5.17 -15.36 -6.69
C ALA A 157 5.23 -14.40 -5.48
N GLU A 158 4.99 -13.10 -5.69
CA GLU A 158 4.96 -12.12 -4.60
C GLU A 158 3.74 -12.30 -3.68
N LEU A 159 2.58 -12.70 -4.21
CA LEU A 159 1.40 -13.01 -3.40
C LEU A 159 1.59 -14.26 -2.55
N ASP A 160 2.22 -15.30 -3.09
CA ASP A 160 2.53 -16.52 -2.34
C ASP A 160 3.53 -16.25 -1.21
N ARG A 161 4.55 -15.42 -1.47
CA ARG A 161 5.48 -14.94 -0.43
C ARG A 161 4.75 -14.15 0.65
N LEU A 162 3.92 -13.19 0.25
CA LEU A 162 3.14 -12.37 1.18
C LEU A 162 2.22 -13.22 2.06
N LYS A 163 1.54 -14.21 1.47
CA LYS A 163 0.68 -15.14 2.21
C LYS A 163 1.43 -15.88 3.31
N SER A 164 2.62 -16.41 3.01
CA SER A 164 3.45 -17.10 3.99
C SER A 164 3.88 -16.15 5.13
N LEU A 165 4.35 -14.95 4.77
CA LEU A 165 4.77 -13.94 5.76
C LEU A 165 3.63 -13.49 6.67
N LEU A 166 2.42 -13.30 6.13
CA LEU A 166 1.24 -12.93 6.93
C LEU A 166 0.80 -14.06 7.85
N ALA A 167 0.87 -15.32 7.39
CA ALA A 167 0.52 -16.48 8.20
C ALA A 167 1.47 -16.64 9.39
N GLU A 168 2.78 -16.53 9.16
CA GLU A 168 3.80 -16.53 10.22
C GLU A 168 3.55 -15.38 11.21
N PHE A 169 3.32 -14.17 10.68
CA PHE A 169 3.14 -13.01 11.54
C PHE A 169 1.88 -13.09 12.41
N CYS A 170 0.76 -13.58 11.86
CA CYS A 170 -0.45 -13.80 12.65
C CYS A 170 -0.21 -14.80 13.80
N GLN A 171 0.57 -15.85 13.58
CA GLN A 171 0.90 -16.82 14.63
C GLN A 171 1.76 -16.19 15.74
N GLU A 172 2.70 -15.32 15.38
CA GLU A 172 3.57 -14.65 16.35
C GLU A 172 2.82 -13.66 17.26
N VAL A 173 1.82 -12.94 16.72
CA VAL A 173 1.10 -11.89 17.48
C VAL A 173 -0.15 -12.39 18.21
N THR A 174 -0.62 -13.60 17.88
CA THR A 174 -1.79 -14.22 18.54
C THR A 174 -1.43 -15.35 19.50
N GLY A 175 -0.18 -15.85 19.45
CA GLY A 175 0.35 -16.85 20.38
C GLY A 175 0.94 -16.23 21.63
#